data_AF-A0A2L2Z2X5-F1
#
_entry.id   AF-A0A2L2Z2X5-F1
#
_cell.length_a   1.000
_cell.length_b   1.000
_cell.length_c   1.000
_cell.angle_alpha   90.00
_cell.angle_beta   90.00
_cell.angle_gamma   90.00
#
_symmetry.space_group_name_H-M   'P 1'
#
loop_
_entity.id
_entity.type
_entity.pdbx_description
1 polymer ?
#
loop_
_entity_poly.entity_id
_entity_poly.type
_entity_poly.pdbx_seq_one_letter_code
_entity_poly.pdbx_strand_id
1 'polypeptide(L)' 'DEIPLFIEREQETVLEGMPPGTKVTQVQASDKDGTYPNNKVYYAIESKDQGDKFFTIDRETGEIYTRVD' A
#
# COMPACT_ATOMS: atom_id res chain seq x y z
N ASP A 1 -16.18 11.91 11.54
CA ASP A 1 -15.20 12.36 10.57
C ASP A 1 -13.86 12.09 11.16
N GLU A 2 -13.41 10.88 10.87
CA GLU A 2 -12.11 10.36 11.23
C GLU A 2 -11.26 10.31 9.95
N ILE A 3 -9.97 10.03 10.10
CA ILE A 3 -9.08 9.80 8.96
C ILE A 3 -8.62 8.35 8.95
N PRO A 4 -8.29 7.78 7.79
CA PRO A 4 -7.71 6.45 7.72
C PRO A 4 -6.40 6.38 8.51
N LEU A 5 -6.29 5.41 9.42
CA LEU A 5 -5.09 5.14 10.19
C LEU A 5 -4.54 3.75 9.86
N PHE A 6 -3.25 3.69 9.52
CA PHE A 6 -2.54 2.41 9.33
C PHE A 6 -2.49 1.62 10.65
N ILE A 7 -2.81 0.32 10.56
CA ILE A 7 -2.90 -0.59 11.71
C ILE A 7 -1.49 -0.98 12.19
N GLU A 8 -0.56 -1.21 11.26
CA GLU A 8 0.83 -1.57 11.55
C GLU A 8 1.81 -0.79 10.67
N ARG A 9 3.00 -0.53 11.22
CA ARG A 9 4.14 0.07 10.50
C ARG A 9 5.26 -0.96 10.45
N GLU A 10 5.19 -1.86 9.48
CA GLU A 10 6.25 -2.82 9.25
C GLU A 10 7.22 -2.31 8.19
N GLN A 11 8.52 -2.51 8.46
CA GLN A 11 9.56 -2.31 7.47
C GLN A 11 9.83 -3.65 6.80
N GLU A 12 9.64 -3.70 5.49
CA GLU A 12 9.81 -4.90 4.70
C GLU A 12 10.97 -4.76 3.72
N THR A 13 11.54 -5.90 3.33
CA THR A 13 12.69 -5.94 2.41
C THR A 13 12.45 -6.96 1.30
N VAL A 14 12.94 -6.64 0.10
CA VAL A 14 12.90 -7.54 -1.05
C VAL A 14 14.33 -7.85 -1.45
N LEU A 15 14.61 -9.11 -1.75
CA LEU A 15 15.91 -9.53 -2.24
C LEU A 15 16.16 -9.05 -3.67
N GLU A 16 17.40 -8.65 -3.95
CA GLU A 16 17.83 -8.40 -5.32
C GLU A 16 17.71 -9.65 -6.19
N GLY A 17 17.37 -9.47 -7.48
CA GLY A 17 17.23 -10.58 -8.42
C GLY A 17 15.87 -11.29 -8.40
N MET A 18 14.92 -10.86 -7.57
CA MET A 18 13.54 -11.32 -7.65
C MET A 18 12.86 -10.83 -8.94
N PRO A 19 11.95 -11.64 -9.53
CA PRO A 19 11.28 -11.26 -10.76
C PRO A 19 10.37 -10.03 -10.54
N PRO A 20 10.17 -9.18 -11.56
CA PRO A 20 9.18 -8.11 -11.51
C PRO A 20 7.79 -8.65 -11.16
N GLY A 21 7.00 -7.89 -10.39
CA GLY A 21 5.69 -8.33 -9.89
C GLY A 21 5.77 -9.22 -8.64
N THR A 22 6.94 -9.38 -8.04
CA THR A 22 7.09 -10.04 -6.73
C THR A 22 6.32 -9.28 -5.66
N LYS A 23 5.47 -9.99 -4.89
CA LYS A 23 4.77 -9.45 -3.73
C LYS A 23 5.77 -9.10 -2.63
N VAL A 24 5.70 -7.88 -2.13
CA VAL A 24 6.55 -7.37 -1.06
C VAL A 24 5.86 -7.57 0.29
N THR A 25 4.68 -6.97 0.44
CA THR A 25 3.91 -6.99 1.69
C THR A 25 2.47 -6.55 1.43
N GLN A 26 1.68 -6.38 2.49
CA GLN A 26 0.36 -5.78 2.47
C GLN A 26 0.24 -4.80 3.63
N VAL A 27 -0.17 -3.57 3.32
CA VAL A 27 -0.51 -2.58 4.35
C VAL A 27 -2.02 -2.58 4.59
N GLN A 28 -2.40 -2.26 5.82
CA GLN A 28 -3.81 -2.14 6.19
C GLN A 28 -4.05 -0.84 6.97
N ALA A 29 -5.11 -0.14 6.60
CA ALA A 29 -5.61 1.02 7.31
C ALA A 29 -7.11 0.90 7.55
N SER A 30 -7.58 1.52 8.63
CA SER A 30 -9.00 1.59 8.99
C SER A 30 -9.40 3.03 9.20
N ASP A 31 -10.52 3.41 8.60
CA ASP A 31 -11.27 4.61 8.96
C ASP A 31 -12.41 4.21 9.91
N LYS A 32 -12.64 4.99 10.97
CA LYS A 32 -13.63 4.69 12.03
C LYS A 32 -14.97 5.39 11.81
N ASP A 33 -15.17 6.01 10.66
CA ASP A 33 -16.48 6.54 10.31
C ASP A 33 -17.56 5.46 10.24
N GLY A 34 -18.80 5.85 10.54
CA GLY A 34 -19.86 4.91 10.88
C GLY A 34 -20.35 4.02 9.74
N THR A 35 -20.24 4.46 8.49
CA THR A 35 -20.81 3.76 7.32
C THR A 35 -20.13 4.12 5.99
N TYR A 36 -20.29 3.24 5.00
CA TYR A 36 -19.90 3.49 3.61
C TYR A 36 -20.60 4.74 3.03
N PRO A 37 -19.94 5.54 2.16
CA PRO A 37 -18.58 5.36 1.65
C PRO A 37 -17.49 5.97 2.53
N ASN A 38 -17.86 6.66 3.61
CA ASN A 38 -16.92 7.46 4.41
C ASN A 38 -15.89 6.59 5.15
N ASN A 39 -16.22 5.32 5.42
CA ASN A 39 -15.28 4.37 6.01
C ASN A 39 -14.46 3.55 4.98
N LYS A 40 -14.58 3.83 3.67
CA LYS A 40 -13.83 3.09 2.63
C LYS A 40 -12.43 3.69 2.42
N VAL A 41 -11.42 2.84 2.58
CA VAL A 41 -10.00 3.20 2.43
C VAL A 41 -9.50 2.86 1.03
N TYR A 42 -8.63 3.72 0.50
CA TYR A 42 -7.88 3.46 -0.73
C TYR A 42 -6.40 3.78 -0.54
N TYR A 43 -5.54 3.03 -1.22
CA TYR A 43 -4.10 3.12 -1.07
C TYR A 43 -3.41 3.70 -2.31
N ALA A 44 -2.32 4.42 -2.09
CA ALA A 44 -1.43 4.96 -3.12
C ALA A 44 -0.02 5.13 -2.57
N ILE A 45 0.99 5.05 -3.45
CA ILE A 45 2.39 5.34 -3.11
C ILE A 45 2.66 6.80 -3.47
N GLU A 46 3.18 7.58 -2.51
CA GLU A 46 3.60 8.96 -2.79
C GLU A 46 4.88 8.97 -3.65
N SER A 47 4.88 9.76 -4.73
CA SER A 47 6.01 9.87 -5.65
C SER A 47 7.23 10.63 -5.10
N LYS A 48 7.18 11.11 -3.85
CA LYS A 48 8.19 12.01 -3.27
C LYS A 48 9.61 11.40 -3.28
N ASP A 49 9.70 10.10 -3.06
CA ASP A 49 10.97 9.35 -3.01
C ASP A 49 11.13 8.36 -4.16
N GLN A 50 10.40 8.56 -5.27
CA GLN A 50 10.38 7.67 -6.44
C GLN A 50 9.89 6.25 -6.13
N GLY A 51 9.22 6.02 -4.98
CA GLY A 51 8.71 4.71 -4.61
C GLY A 51 7.75 4.13 -5.65
N ASP A 52 6.97 4.98 -6.29
CA ASP A 52 6.05 4.66 -7.39
C ASP A 52 6.77 4.20 -8.68
N LYS A 53 8.07 4.47 -8.84
CA LYS A 53 8.87 3.95 -9.95
C LYS A 53 9.26 2.49 -9.76
N PHE A 54 9.42 2.04 -8.52
CA PHE A 54 9.93 0.70 -8.20
C PHE A 54 8.86 -0.24 -7.69
N PHE A 55 7.79 0.31 -7.12
CA PHE A 55 6.71 -0.45 -6.50
C PHE A 55 5.35 0.00 -7.02
N THR A 56 4.39 -0.91 -6.93
CA THR A 56 2.98 -0.69 -7.18
C THR A 56 2.19 -1.14 -5.95
N ILE A 57 1.02 -0.54 -5.74
CA ILE A 57 0.12 -0.92 -4.66
C ILE A 57 -1.28 -1.15 -5.24
N ASP A 58 -1.93 -2.22 -4.81
CA ASP A 58 -3.34 -2.43 -5.10
C ASP A 58 -4.16 -1.39 -4.31
N ARG A 59 -5.01 -0.66 -5.04
CA ARG A 59 -5.74 0.48 -4.50
C ARG A 59 -6.76 0.08 -3.43
N GLU A 60 -7.28 -1.15 -3.46
CA GLU A 60 -8.32 -1.62 -2.53
C GLU A 60 -7.77 -2.55 -1.45
N THR A 61 -6.79 -3.41 -1.78
CA THR A 61 -6.27 -4.40 -0.84
C THR A 61 -5.04 -3.91 -0.07
N GLY A 62 -4.33 -2.90 -0.57
CA GLY A 62 -3.08 -2.43 0.03
C GLY A 62 -1.89 -3.36 -0.19
N GLU A 63 -2.01 -4.35 -1.09
CA GLU A 63 -0.90 -5.24 -1.45
C GLU A 63 0.14 -4.49 -2.28
N ILE A 64 1.40 -4.60 -1.87
CA ILE A 64 2.53 -3.93 -2.51
C ILE A 64 3.34 -4.96 -3.31
N TYR A 65 3.68 -4.60 -4.54
CA TYR A 65 4.46 -5.42 -5.47
C TYR A 65 5.61 -4.62 -6.05
N THR A 66 6.69 -5.31 -6.39
CA THR A 66 7.70 -4.74 -7.30
C THR A 66 7.06 -4.45 -8.67
N ARG A 67 7.41 -3.33 -9.27
CA ARG A 67 6.84 -2.89 -10.54
C ARG A 67 7.30 -3.78 -11.69
N VAL A 68 6.41 -4.04 -12.64
CA VAL A 68 6.74 -4.64 -13.94
C VAL A 68 7.00 -3.49 -14.92
N ASP A 69 8.14 -3.51 -15.60
CA ASP A 69 8.50 -2.56 -16.66
C ASP A 69 7.56 -2.66 -17.87
#